data_AF-A0A9R0YYH5-F1
#
_entry.id   AF-A0A9R0YYH5-F1
#
_cell.length_a   1.000
_cell.length_b   1.000
_cell.length_c   1.000
_cell.angle_alpha   90.00
_cell.angle_beta   90.00
_cell.angle_gamma   90.00
#
_symmetry.space_group_name_H-M   'P 1'
#
loop_
_entity.id
_entity.type
_entity.pdbx_description
1 polymer ?
#
loop_
_entity_poly.entity_id
_entity_poly.type
_entity_poly.pdbx_seq_one_letter_code
_entity_poly.pdbx_strand_id
1 'polypeptide(L)'
;MAREAMNYNDLEHMLHQDAEPRMINFLLLKEITNNFSEERKIGSGGFGDVYMGVLPSHSIVAVKRLSKLISDDDKPFQNEVECLMTVKHRNIARFLGYCALQKGEMLPYNGRLVLANQKEMLLCFEYLSNGNIRNQLKEKPHRDNWPARYKMIRGICQGLHYLHDKQIIHRDLKPENVMLDAQMEPKITDFGLSRFLEEGTSTLVTQQAGTFGYIAPETIDKGEVSLKSDIYALGVTMVELLSGISKISLLNWTEYIDAGCPRATGCTKIAQNCMDRDKHKRPTMREVIRDLDNLESTFPWSSITQSRPTRPESTVVKLPARSLTIAWVDNPEYWRWIPDPDASSGECAKLLRVCYLKVSRLITPKDLPVATTSYTAYLVYRLAGSTSGLKDTVQIASTLHFDTAIATSQVSLHPKERGASSARGVTYPVTRGDGWLELRLGEFSNGRAVTVQLLHEDANKEMSGLIIDGMEVRRSL
;
A
#
# COMPACT_ATOMS: atom_id res chain seq x y z
N MET A 1 46.50 10.51 10.79
CA MET A 1 46.56 10.59 9.33
C MET A 1 45.23 11.16 8.84
N ALA A 2 45.23 12.39 8.31
CA ALA A 2 44.04 12.97 7.71
C ALA A 2 43.75 12.19 6.41
N ARG A 3 42.61 11.49 6.34
CA ARG A 3 42.14 10.88 5.10
C ARG A 3 41.92 12.02 4.10
N GLU A 4 42.50 11.91 2.89
CA GLU A 4 42.25 12.86 1.80
C GLU A 4 40.74 13.06 1.62
N ALA A 5 40.32 14.32 1.59
CA ALA A 5 38.92 14.66 1.37
C ALA A 5 38.53 14.26 -0.07
N MET A 6 37.44 13.49 -0.19
CA MET A 6 36.90 13.02 -1.47
C MET A 6 36.61 14.20 -2.43
N ASN A 7 36.99 14.06 -3.70
CA ASN A 7 36.70 15.02 -4.78
C ASN A 7 35.56 14.54 -5.72
N TYR A 8 35.24 15.30 -6.78
CA TYR A 8 34.19 14.92 -7.74
C TYR A 8 34.49 13.62 -8.48
N ASN A 9 35.75 13.45 -8.93
CA ASN A 9 36.17 12.29 -9.71
C ASN A 9 36.03 10.99 -8.92
N ASP A 10 36.30 11.07 -7.62
CA ASP A 10 36.09 9.98 -6.69
C ASP A 10 34.62 9.56 -6.60
N LEU A 11 33.70 10.52 -6.46
CA LEU A 11 32.26 10.24 -6.35
C LEU A 11 31.68 9.74 -7.69
N GLU A 12 32.18 10.24 -8.82
CA GLU A 12 31.84 9.74 -10.16
C GLU A 12 32.36 8.34 -10.40
N HIS A 13 33.61 8.06 -10.03
CA HIS A 13 34.18 6.72 -10.09
C HIS A 13 33.37 5.76 -9.23
N MET A 14 32.98 6.20 -8.04
CA MET A 14 32.10 5.43 -7.20
C MET A 14 30.74 5.26 -7.85
N LEU A 15 30.18 6.23 -8.59
CA LEU A 15 28.90 6.12 -9.28
C LEU A 15 28.89 5.05 -10.39
N HIS A 16 29.97 4.96 -11.15
CA HIS A 16 30.04 4.16 -12.38
C HIS A 16 30.86 2.88 -12.26
N GLN A 17 31.66 2.74 -11.21
CA GLN A 17 32.50 1.59 -10.96
C GLN A 17 32.20 0.94 -9.62
N ASP A 18 32.73 -0.26 -9.45
CA ASP A 18 32.47 -1.14 -8.32
C ASP A 18 33.27 -0.77 -7.05
N ALA A 19 33.50 0.52 -6.82
CA ALA A 19 34.28 1.06 -5.72
C ALA A 19 33.51 1.07 -4.38
N GLU A 20 34.26 0.93 -3.29
CA GLU A 20 33.70 0.83 -1.93
C GLU A 20 33.22 2.18 -1.39
N PRO A 21 32.05 2.23 -0.70
CA PRO A 21 31.54 3.45 -0.06
C PRO A 21 32.53 4.03 0.96
N ARG A 22 32.58 5.36 1.10
CA ARG A 22 33.47 6.01 2.08
C ARG A 22 32.94 7.37 2.53
N MET A 23 33.67 8.04 3.43
CA MET A 23 33.30 9.37 3.92
C MET A 23 33.42 10.42 2.80
N ILE A 24 32.38 11.22 2.63
CA ILE A 24 32.26 12.28 1.62
C ILE A 24 32.37 13.64 2.32
N ASN A 25 33.08 14.59 1.70
CA ASN A 25 33.19 15.94 2.22
C ASN A 25 31.82 16.66 2.20
N PHE A 26 31.46 17.29 3.31
CA PHE A 26 30.22 18.09 3.41
C PHE A 26 30.12 19.18 2.34
N LEU A 27 31.20 19.91 2.07
CA LEU A 27 31.22 21.00 1.09
C LEU A 27 30.90 20.49 -0.32
N LEU A 28 31.41 19.31 -0.68
CA LEU A 28 31.11 18.65 -1.95
C LEU A 28 29.60 18.34 -2.06
N LEU A 29 29.01 17.71 -1.03
CA LEU A 29 27.58 17.40 -1.01
C LEU A 29 26.72 18.67 -1.03
N LYS A 30 27.15 19.70 -0.30
CA LYS A 30 26.49 21.01 -0.29
C LYS A 30 26.53 21.65 -1.66
N GLU A 31 27.64 21.57 -2.39
CA GLU A 31 27.77 22.17 -3.72
C GLU A 31 26.92 21.45 -4.76
N ILE A 32 27.01 20.13 -4.87
CA ILE A 32 26.26 19.36 -5.89
C ILE A 32 24.74 19.44 -5.70
N THR A 33 24.28 19.72 -4.48
CA THR A 33 22.87 19.93 -4.15
C THR A 33 22.44 21.39 -4.22
N ASN A 34 23.28 22.28 -4.76
CA ASN A 34 23.05 23.72 -4.82
C ASN A 34 22.71 24.32 -3.44
N ASN A 35 23.53 24.04 -2.44
CA ASN A 35 23.31 24.40 -1.04
C ASN A 35 22.04 23.81 -0.42
N PHE A 36 21.66 22.58 -0.80
CA PHE A 36 20.42 21.93 -0.38
C PHE A 36 19.18 22.78 -0.73
N SER A 37 19.15 23.33 -1.95
CA SER A 37 18.05 24.20 -2.36
C SER A 37 16.74 23.44 -2.51
N GLU A 38 15.61 24.13 -2.33
CA GLU A 38 14.28 23.53 -2.45
C GLU A 38 14.02 23.03 -3.89
N GLU A 39 14.62 23.64 -4.91
CA GLU A 39 14.52 23.15 -6.30
C GLU A 39 15.23 21.81 -6.51
N ARG A 40 16.20 21.47 -5.65
CA ARG A 40 16.87 20.16 -5.65
C ARG A 40 16.17 19.16 -4.73
N LYS A 41 15.15 19.54 -3.96
CA LYS A 41 14.47 18.62 -3.05
C LYS A 41 13.58 17.65 -3.83
N ILE A 42 13.87 16.36 -3.70
CA ILE A 42 13.15 15.27 -4.40
C ILE A 42 12.32 14.40 -3.46
N GLY A 43 12.50 14.53 -2.15
CA GLY A 43 11.73 13.82 -1.15
C GLY A 43 11.87 14.42 0.24
N SER A 44 10.87 14.16 1.09
CA SER A 44 10.87 14.54 2.50
C SER A 44 10.10 13.49 3.29
N GLY A 45 10.59 13.13 4.48
CA GLY A 45 9.96 12.14 5.34
C GLY A 45 10.49 12.18 6.77
N GLY A 46 10.04 11.22 7.60
CA GLY A 46 10.41 11.15 9.02
C GLY A 46 11.91 11.04 9.28
N PHE A 47 12.69 10.54 8.31
CA PHE A 47 14.14 10.38 8.39
C PHE A 47 14.93 11.56 7.80
N GLY A 48 14.27 12.62 7.35
CA GLY A 48 14.91 13.80 6.76
C GLY A 48 14.53 14.06 5.31
N ASP A 49 15.31 14.92 4.67
CA ASP A 49 15.07 15.42 3.32
C ASP A 49 16.03 14.79 2.32
N VAL A 50 15.56 14.52 1.11
CA VAL A 50 16.37 13.95 0.03
C VAL A 50 16.51 14.98 -1.08
N TYR A 51 17.75 15.25 -1.48
CA TYR A 51 18.11 16.21 -2.50
C TYR A 51 18.75 15.53 -3.69
N MET A 52 18.46 16.03 -4.89
CA MET A 52 19.14 15.70 -6.13
C MET A 52 20.50 16.40 -6.14
N GLY A 53 21.58 15.61 -6.16
CA GLY A 53 22.93 16.10 -6.41
C GLY A 53 23.27 15.97 -7.90
N VAL A 54 23.83 17.02 -8.50
CA VAL A 54 24.31 16.99 -9.89
C VAL A 54 25.82 17.18 -9.90
N LEU A 55 26.52 16.18 -10.42
CA LEU A 55 27.97 16.18 -10.58
C LEU A 55 28.38 16.99 -11.82
N PRO A 56 29.65 17.44 -11.93
CA PRO A 56 30.15 18.14 -13.11
C PRO A 56 29.97 17.37 -14.42
N SER A 57 30.03 16.03 -14.39
CA SER A 57 29.70 15.16 -15.53
C SER A 57 28.21 15.13 -15.92
N HIS A 58 27.35 15.88 -15.24
CA HIS A 58 25.89 15.77 -15.30
C HIS A 58 25.30 14.47 -14.75
N SER A 59 26.13 13.60 -14.18
CA SER A 59 25.65 12.44 -13.43
C SER A 59 24.85 12.88 -12.20
N ILE A 60 23.81 12.12 -11.86
CA ILE A 60 22.88 12.47 -10.78
C ILE A 60 23.02 11.48 -9.62
N VAL A 61 23.02 12.01 -8.39
CA VAL A 61 23.02 11.26 -7.14
C VAL A 61 21.86 11.69 -6.25
N ALA A 62 21.47 10.85 -5.30
CA ALA A 62 20.52 11.19 -4.25
C ALA A 62 21.25 11.43 -2.93
N VAL A 63 21.04 12.59 -2.31
CA VAL A 63 21.66 12.99 -1.04
C VAL A 63 20.58 13.11 0.02
N LYS A 64 20.47 12.13 0.91
CA LYS A 64 19.57 12.15 2.07
C LYS A 64 20.28 12.90 3.21
N ARG A 65 19.76 14.06 3.58
CA ARG A 65 20.18 14.84 4.73
C ARG A 65 19.25 14.51 5.88
N LEU A 66 19.78 13.87 6.93
CA LEU A 66 18.98 13.49 8.07
C LEU A 66 18.51 14.74 8.80
N SER A 67 17.26 14.72 9.28
CA SER A 67 16.72 15.79 10.09
C SER A 67 17.60 15.97 11.33
N LYS A 68 17.74 17.22 11.81
CA LYS A 68 18.47 17.53 13.05
C LYS A 68 17.84 16.71 14.16
N LEU A 69 18.46 15.58 14.51
CA LEU A 69 18.05 14.78 15.65
C LEU A 69 18.15 15.71 16.85
N ILE A 70 17.00 15.95 17.50
CA ILE A 70 16.94 16.65 18.79
C ILE A 70 17.61 15.78 19.89
N SER A 71 17.86 14.49 19.59
CA SER A 71 18.59 13.57 20.44
C SER A 71 20.10 13.61 20.20
N ASP A 72 20.87 13.59 21.28
CA ASP A 72 22.33 13.41 21.24
C ASP A 72 22.77 12.01 20.77
N ASP A 73 21.83 11.07 20.57
CA ASP A 73 22.11 9.69 20.17
C ASP A 73 22.34 9.58 18.65
N ASP A 74 23.61 9.37 18.26
CA ASP A 74 24.02 9.15 16.87
C ASP A 74 23.89 7.66 16.45
N LYS A 75 23.48 6.77 17.38
CA LYS A 75 23.40 5.33 17.13
C LYS A 75 22.50 4.93 15.95
N PRO A 76 21.34 5.57 15.68
CA PRO A 76 20.54 5.24 14.49
C PRO A 76 21.31 5.49 13.18
N PHE A 77 22.02 6.61 13.08
CA PHE A 77 22.84 6.93 11.91
C PHE A 77 24.02 5.96 11.77
N GLN A 78 24.72 5.66 12.87
CA GLN A 78 25.83 4.70 12.87
C GLN A 78 25.36 3.32 12.39
N ASN A 79 24.23 2.81 12.91
CA ASN A 79 23.67 1.53 12.48
C ASN A 79 23.29 1.52 10.99
N GLU A 80 22.67 2.61 10.49
CA GLU A 80 22.30 2.72 9.07
C GLU A 80 23.56 2.69 8.19
N VAL A 81 24.60 3.46 8.54
CA VAL A 81 25.89 3.46 7.84
C VAL A 81 26.56 2.08 7.90
N GLU A 82 26.63 1.45 9.08
CA GLU A 82 27.23 0.12 9.24
C GLU A 82 26.55 -0.93 8.36
N CYS A 83 25.21 -0.94 8.30
CA CYS A 83 24.48 -1.83 7.40
C CYS A 83 24.85 -1.53 5.94
N LEU A 84 24.72 -0.26 5.53
CA LEU A 84 24.90 0.16 4.13
C LEU A 84 26.34 -0.06 3.61
N MET A 85 27.35 0.08 4.46
CA MET A 85 28.76 -0.15 4.10
C MET A 85 29.03 -1.63 3.73
N THR A 86 28.20 -2.58 4.16
CA THR A 86 28.39 -4.01 3.89
C THR A 86 27.52 -4.56 2.76
N VAL A 87 26.67 -3.70 2.17
CA VAL A 87 25.61 -4.10 1.26
C VAL A 87 25.89 -3.63 -0.15
N LYS A 88 25.94 -4.59 -1.09
CA LYS A 88 26.16 -4.34 -2.51
C LYS A 88 25.43 -5.41 -3.31
N HIS A 89 24.29 -5.04 -3.88
CA HIS A 89 23.43 -5.97 -4.62
C HIS A 89 22.60 -5.20 -5.66
N ARG A 90 22.33 -5.79 -6.83
CA ARG A 90 21.58 -5.14 -7.92
C ARG A 90 20.17 -4.65 -7.53
N ASN A 91 19.53 -5.33 -6.57
CA ASN A 91 18.19 -4.97 -6.06
C ASN A 91 18.21 -4.22 -4.73
N ILE A 92 19.31 -3.57 -4.40
CA ILE A 92 19.43 -2.66 -3.26
C ILE A 92 20.04 -1.36 -3.78
N ALA A 93 19.52 -0.21 -3.36
CA ALA A 93 20.04 1.07 -3.80
C ALA A 93 21.51 1.18 -3.41
N ARG A 94 22.32 1.51 -4.41
CA ARG A 94 23.76 1.54 -4.25
C ARG A 94 24.16 2.74 -3.41
N PHE A 95 24.72 2.45 -2.26
CA PHE A 95 25.27 3.42 -1.35
C PHE A 95 26.63 3.90 -1.87
N LEU A 96 26.82 5.22 -1.93
CA LEU A 96 28.07 5.86 -2.35
C LEU A 96 28.87 6.33 -1.15
N GLY A 97 28.23 6.63 -0.02
CA GLY A 97 28.96 7.06 1.16
C GLY A 97 28.16 7.98 2.05
N TYR A 98 28.83 8.46 3.09
CA TYR A 98 28.22 9.25 4.14
C TYR A 98 29.03 10.50 4.45
N CYS A 99 28.39 11.50 5.01
CA CYS A 99 29.03 12.63 5.67
C CYS A 99 28.59 12.67 7.12
N ALA A 100 29.54 12.82 8.03
CA ALA A 100 29.31 13.02 9.46
C ALA A 100 30.20 14.19 9.91
N LEU A 101 29.65 15.40 9.86
CA LEU A 101 30.34 16.62 10.25
C LEU A 101 29.76 17.16 11.55
N GLN A 102 30.61 17.38 12.54
CA GLN A 102 30.26 18.08 13.77
C GLN A 102 30.93 19.46 13.75
N LYS A 103 30.12 20.51 13.81
CA LYS A 103 30.58 21.90 13.82
C LYS A 103 30.10 22.60 15.07
N GLY A 104 31.02 23.13 15.87
CA GLY A 104 30.70 24.07 16.94
C GLY A 104 30.49 25.48 16.36
N GLU A 105 29.37 26.11 16.69
CA GLU A 105 29.07 27.49 16.32
C GLU A 105 28.59 28.27 17.55
N MET A 106 29.12 29.48 17.77
CA MET A 106 28.65 30.34 18.85
C MET A 106 27.33 30.99 18.42
N LEU A 107 26.23 30.61 19.06
CA LEU A 107 24.89 31.16 18.77
C LEU A 107 24.35 31.94 19.98
N PRO A 108 23.62 33.05 19.77
CA PRO A 108 22.94 33.75 20.85
C PRO A 108 21.72 32.94 21.35
N TYR A 109 21.68 32.66 22.65
CA TYR A 109 20.55 32.02 23.33
C TYR A 109 20.29 32.73 24.66
N ASN A 110 19.08 33.26 24.87
CA ASN A 110 18.70 34.03 26.05
C ASN A 110 19.69 35.15 26.43
N GLY A 111 20.19 35.90 25.43
CA GLY A 111 21.12 37.02 25.64
C GLY A 111 22.58 36.63 25.96
N ARG A 112 22.94 35.35 25.87
CA ARG A 112 24.32 34.85 26.03
C ARG A 112 24.77 34.11 24.77
N LEU A 113 26.06 34.16 24.46
CA LEU A 113 26.65 33.31 23.43
C LEU A 113 26.88 31.90 23.99
N VAL A 114 26.28 30.90 23.37
CA VAL A 114 26.45 29.48 23.72
C VAL A 114 27.11 28.74 22.55
N LEU A 115 27.99 27.79 22.85
CA LEU A 115 28.55 26.90 21.83
C LEU A 115 27.48 25.86 21.45
N ALA A 116 26.86 26.04 20.29
CA ALA A 116 25.93 25.09 19.71
C ALA A 116 26.69 24.09 18.83
N ASN A 117 26.53 22.80 19.12
CA ASN A 117 27.04 21.74 18.26
C ASN A 117 26.01 21.43 17.17
N GLN A 118 26.33 21.79 15.93
CA GLN A 118 25.56 21.38 14.76
C GLN A 118 26.13 20.06 14.24
N LYS A 119 25.26 19.07 14.06
CA LYS A 119 25.59 17.80 13.42
C LYS A 119 24.98 17.80 12.01
N GLU A 120 25.81 17.54 11.02
CA GLU A 120 25.42 17.33 9.63
C GLU A 120 25.67 15.85 9.29
N MET A 121 24.59 15.09 9.21
CA MET A 121 24.60 13.67 8.88
C MET A 121 23.90 13.47 7.53
N LEU A 122 24.65 13.03 6.54
CA LEU A 122 24.15 12.83 5.19
C LEU A 122 24.55 11.45 4.67
N LEU A 123 23.70 10.91 3.80
CA LEU A 123 23.91 9.67 3.08
C LEU A 123 23.77 9.96 1.59
N CYS A 124 24.66 9.41 0.79
CA CYS A 124 24.69 9.59 -0.66
C CYS A 124 24.49 8.25 -1.36
N PHE A 125 23.58 8.22 -2.34
CA PHE A 125 23.18 7.03 -3.08
C PHE A 125 23.16 7.32 -4.58
N GLU A 126 23.12 6.27 -5.38
CA GLU A 126 22.69 6.38 -6.78
C GLU A 126 21.30 7.03 -6.88
N TYR A 127 21.05 7.77 -7.96
CA TYR A 127 19.73 8.32 -8.24
C TYR A 127 18.83 7.32 -8.97
N LEU A 128 17.60 7.15 -8.50
CA LEU A 128 16.63 6.19 -9.03
C LEU A 128 15.46 6.94 -9.69
N SER A 129 15.50 7.01 -11.02
CA SER A 129 14.71 7.95 -11.82
C SER A 129 13.23 7.62 -11.95
N ASN A 130 12.81 6.38 -11.71
CA ASN A 130 11.43 5.94 -11.91
C ASN A 130 10.59 5.96 -10.62
N GLY A 131 11.09 6.62 -9.57
CA GLY A 131 10.40 6.78 -8.30
C GLY A 131 10.22 5.46 -7.55
N ASN A 132 9.26 5.41 -6.64
CA ASN A 132 8.97 4.21 -5.85
C ASN A 132 7.79 3.38 -6.40
N ILE A 133 7.72 2.12 -5.98
CA ILE A 133 6.67 1.19 -6.40
C ILE A 133 5.28 1.71 -6.02
N ARG A 134 5.13 2.37 -4.86
CA ARG A 134 3.85 2.98 -4.45
C ARG A 134 3.30 3.92 -5.52
N ASN A 135 4.14 4.80 -6.06
CA ASN A 135 3.73 5.76 -7.08
C ASN A 135 3.43 5.06 -8.40
N GLN A 136 4.24 4.07 -8.80
CA GLN A 136 3.94 3.27 -9.99
C GLN A 136 2.59 2.56 -9.90
N LEU A 137 2.24 2.01 -8.73
CA LEU A 137 0.95 1.35 -8.51
C LEU A 137 -0.24 2.33 -8.61
N LYS A 138 -0.03 3.61 -8.25
CA LYS A 138 -1.05 4.67 -8.37
C LYS A 138 -1.22 5.19 -9.80
N GLU A 139 -0.11 5.48 -10.47
CA GLU A 139 -0.11 6.12 -11.80
C GLU A 139 -0.46 5.15 -12.93
N LYS A 140 -0.07 3.88 -12.78
CA LYS A 140 -0.31 2.83 -13.77
C LYS A 140 -1.03 1.66 -13.10
N PRO A 141 -2.34 1.78 -12.79
CA PRO A 141 -3.15 0.69 -12.24
C PRO A 141 -3.33 -0.49 -13.21
N HIS A 142 -2.55 -0.55 -14.29
CA HIS A 142 -2.58 -1.62 -15.28
C HIS A 142 -2.28 -2.97 -14.61
N ARG A 143 -3.37 -3.68 -14.28
CA ARG A 143 -3.42 -5.13 -14.04
C ARG A 143 -2.74 -5.93 -15.17
N ASP A 144 -2.50 -5.31 -16.31
CA ASP A 144 -2.18 -5.95 -17.58
C ASP A 144 -0.66 -6.14 -17.80
N ASN A 145 0.22 -5.65 -16.91
CA ASN A 145 1.67 -5.87 -16.98
C ASN A 145 2.19 -6.77 -15.85
N TRP A 146 1.60 -7.96 -15.76
CA TRP A 146 2.08 -9.03 -14.88
C TRP A 146 3.59 -9.34 -15.00
N PRO A 147 4.20 -9.43 -16.21
CA PRO A 147 5.66 -9.63 -16.31
C PRO A 147 6.47 -8.61 -15.52
N ALA A 148 6.15 -7.32 -15.62
CA ALA A 148 6.86 -6.28 -14.89
C ALA A 148 6.66 -6.42 -13.37
N ARG A 149 5.44 -6.71 -12.91
CA ARG A 149 5.15 -6.92 -11.48
C ARG A 149 5.87 -8.14 -10.92
N TYR A 150 5.88 -9.24 -11.67
CA TYR A 150 6.59 -10.45 -11.29
C TYR A 150 8.11 -10.21 -11.23
N LYS A 151 8.67 -9.47 -12.19
CA LYS A 151 10.06 -9.00 -12.17
C LYS A 151 10.35 -8.17 -10.92
N MET A 152 9.46 -7.24 -10.55
CA MET A 152 9.58 -6.46 -9.31
C MET A 152 9.56 -7.34 -8.06
N ILE A 153 8.60 -8.28 -7.96
CA ILE A 153 8.51 -9.24 -6.84
C ILE A 153 9.82 -10.01 -6.72
N ARG A 154 10.33 -10.57 -7.82
CA ARG A 154 11.55 -11.38 -7.81
C ARG A 154 12.77 -10.55 -7.39
N GLY A 155 12.92 -9.34 -7.92
CA GLY A 155 14.02 -8.47 -7.54
C GLY A 155 13.97 -8.05 -6.06
N ILE A 156 12.79 -7.74 -5.52
CA ILE A 156 12.61 -7.48 -4.08
C ILE A 156 13.02 -8.71 -3.27
N CYS A 157 12.56 -9.91 -3.65
CA CYS A 157 12.94 -11.15 -2.97
C CYS A 157 14.45 -11.39 -3.03
N GLN A 158 15.11 -11.12 -4.15
CA GLN A 158 16.57 -11.26 -4.28
C GLN A 158 17.32 -10.27 -3.37
N GLY A 159 16.88 -9.00 -3.35
CA GLY A 159 17.45 -7.99 -2.45
C GLY A 159 17.27 -8.34 -0.97
N LEU A 160 16.07 -8.76 -0.57
CA LEU A 160 15.80 -9.13 0.82
C LEU A 160 16.51 -10.42 1.23
N HIS A 161 16.63 -11.39 0.30
CA HIS A 161 17.41 -12.59 0.54
C HIS A 161 18.88 -12.25 0.85
N TYR A 162 19.48 -11.36 0.07
CA TYR A 162 20.85 -10.89 0.28
C TYR A 162 21.03 -10.23 1.65
N LEU A 163 20.08 -9.38 2.07
CA LEU A 163 20.10 -8.77 3.41
C LEU A 163 20.04 -9.82 4.52
N HIS A 164 19.13 -10.79 4.39
CA HIS A 164 18.96 -11.84 5.40
C HIS A 164 20.16 -12.78 5.49
N ASP A 165 20.86 -13.05 4.38
CA ASP A 165 22.11 -13.83 4.39
C ASP A 165 23.20 -13.12 5.21
N LYS A 166 23.23 -11.78 5.15
CA LYS A 166 24.09 -10.92 5.98
C LYS A 166 23.57 -10.65 7.40
N GLN A 167 22.50 -11.32 7.82
CA GLN A 167 21.84 -11.09 9.12
C GLN A 167 21.38 -9.64 9.32
N ILE A 168 20.98 -8.94 8.25
CA ILE A 168 20.43 -7.58 8.32
C ILE A 168 18.91 -7.66 8.28
N ILE A 169 18.24 -7.07 9.28
CA ILE A 169 16.78 -6.88 9.30
C ILE A 169 16.49 -5.47 8.78
N HIS A 170 15.67 -5.35 7.74
CA HIS A 170 15.31 -4.06 7.12
C HIS A 170 14.36 -3.24 8.00
N ARG A 171 13.34 -3.89 8.57
CA ARG A 171 12.30 -3.35 9.49
C ARG A 171 11.29 -2.37 8.90
N ASP A 172 11.52 -1.82 7.71
CA ASP A 172 10.54 -0.94 7.04
C ASP A 172 10.36 -1.25 5.55
N LEU A 173 10.30 -2.54 5.20
CA LEU A 173 10.07 -2.95 3.82
C LEU A 173 8.62 -2.66 3.42
N LYS A 174 8.44 -1.82 2.40
CA LYS A 174 7.14 -1.40 1.86
C LYS A 174 7.30 -0.83 0.44
N PRO A 175 6.24 -0.72 -0.37
CA PRO A 175 6.32 -0.15 -1.72
C PRO A 175 6.92 1.25 -1.82
N GLU A 176 6.80 2.08 -0.78
CA GLU A 176 7.43 3.41 -0.71
C GLU A 176 8.96 3.34 -0.59
N ASN A 177 9.48 2.27 0.02
CA ASN A 177 10.91 2.04 0.28
C ASN A 177 11.53 1.05 -0.72
N VAL A 178 10.85 0.81 -1.84
CA VAL A 178 11.41 0.12 -3.01
C VAL A 178 11.32 1.08 -4.20
N MET A 179 12.48 1.54 -4.64
CA MET A 179 12.62 2.46 -5.77
C MET A 179 12.91 1.70 -7.07
N LEU A 180 12.74 2.38 -8.20
CA LEU A 180 12.99 1.83 -9.52
C LEU A 180 14.08 2.61 -10.24
N ASP A 181 15.08 1.89 -10.74
CA ASP A 181 16.11 2.47 -11.59
C ASP A 181 15.60 2.75 -13.01
N ALA A 182 16.47 3.27 -13.88
CA ALA A 182 16.15 3.60 -15.26
C ALA A 182 15.65 2.40 -16.09
N GLN A 183 15.98 1.17 -15.70
CA GLN A 183 15.59 -0.08 -16.37
C GLN A 183 14.34 -0.73 -15.73
N MET A 184 13.68 -0.01 -14.81
CA MET A 184 12.53 -0.49 -14.04
C MET A 184 12.86 -1.70 -13.16
N GLU A 185 14.12 -1.84 -12.72
CA GLU A 185 14.51 -2.83 -11.72
C GLU A 185 14.20 -2.32 -10.31
N PRO A 186 13.63 -3.17 -9.43
CA PRO A 186 13.39 -2.79 -8.04
C PRO A 186 14.69 -2.72 -7.25
N LYS A 187 14.83 -1.68 -6.43
CA LYS A 187 15.92 -1.48 -5.49
C LYS A 187 15.38 -1.12 -4.11
N ILE A 188 15.67 -1.96 -3.12
CA ILE A 188 15.32 -1.72 -1.71
C ILE A 188 16.14 -0.51 -1.22
N THR A 189 15.47 0.39 -0.51
CA THR A 189 16.02 1.65 -0.01
C THR A 189 15.62 1.89 1.45
N ASP A 190 16.20 2.91 2.07
CA ASP A 190 15.83 3.42 3.40
C ASP A 190 16.13 2.46 4.56
N PHE A 191 17.39 2.48 4.99
CA PHE A 191 17.93 1.61 6.03
C PHE A 191 17.87 2.26 7.42
N GLY A 192 17.12 3.35 7.59
CA GLY A 192 17.08 4.15 8.82
C GLY A 192 16.56 3.40 10.05
N LEU A 193 15.84 2.29 9.86
CA LEU A 193 15.43 1.38 10.94
C LEU A 193 16.20 0.06 10.94
N SER A 194 17.03 -0.17 9.93
CA SER A 194 17.73 -1.44 9.72
C SER A 194 18.81 -1.66 10.76
N ARG A 195 19.10 -2.93 11.00
CA ARG A 195 20.16 -3.33 11.93
C ARG A 195 20.63 -4.76 11.69
N PHE A 196 21.85 -5.04 12.11
CA PHE A 196 22.33 -6.41 12.25
C PHE A 196 21.59 -7.14 13.35
N LEU A 197 21.33 -8.42 13.12
CA LEU A 197 20.88 -9.37 14.11
C LEU A 197 22.11 -9.93 14.82
N GLU A 198 22.11 -9.88 16.16
CA GLU A 198 23.09 -10.62 16.95
C GLU A 198 22.80 -12.12 16.80
N GLU A 199 23.84 -12.93 16.58
CA GLU A 199 23.70 -14.33 16.14
C GLU A 199 22.66 -15.13 16.96
N GLY A 200 21.69 -15.71 16.25
CA GLY A 200 20.85 -16.79 16.78
C GLY A 200 19.55 -16.41 17.51
N THR A 201 19.15 -15.13 17.60
CA THR A 201 17.94 -14.76 18.36
C THR A 201 17.06 -13.68 17.69
N SER A 202 15.77 -13.63 18.07
CA SER A 202 14.93 -12.45 17.86
C SER A 202 15.29 -11.38 18.89
N THR A 203 15.41 -10.13 18.47
CA THR A 203 15.74 -9.02 19.38
C THR A 203 14.46 -8.37 19.88
N LEU A 204 14.41 -8.07 21.19
CA LEU A 204 13.38 -7.19 21.73
C LEU A 204 13.78 -5.73 21.46
N VAL A 205 12.90 -4.97 20.83
CA VAL A 205 13.09 -3.53 20.63
C VAL A 205 12.24 -2.74 21.61
N THR A 206 12.84 -1.77 22.27
CA THR A 206 12.17 -0.85 23.20
C THR A 206 11.31 0.19 22.49
N GLN A 207 11.60 0.48 21.22
CA GLN A 207 10.81 1.35 20.35
C GLN A 207 10.10 0.55 19.27
N GLN A 208 8.76 0.63 19.28
CA GLN A 208 7.94 0.19 18.16
C GLN A 208 8.19 1.14 16.99
N ALA A 209 8.85 0.65 15.95
CA ALA A 209 9.19 1.40 14.75
C ALA A 209 8.88 0.57 13.50
N GLY A 210 8.55 1.26 12.41
CA GLY A 210 8.09 0.66 11.16
C GLY A 210 6.74 1.26 10.73
N THR A 211 6.29 0.90 9.54
CA THR A 211 5.07 1.48 8.98
C THR A 211 3.85 0.61 9.27
N PHE A 212 2.84 1.17 9.96
CA PHE A 212 1.57 0.48 10.25
C PHE A 212 1.00 -0.22 9.01
N GLY A 213 0.53 -1.46 9.16
CA GLY A 213 0.10 -2.33 8.06
C GLY A 213 1.19 -3.23 7.46
N TYR A 214 2.47 -2.89 7.63
CA TYR A 214 3.61 -3.75 7.27
C TYR A 214 4.30 -4.36 8.49
N ILE A 215 4.03 -3.84 9.69
CA ILE A 215 4.60 -4.35 10.94
C ILE A 215 3.99 -5.73 11.24
N ALA A 216 4.85 -6.70 11.51
CA ALA A 216 4.43 -8.06 11.85
C ALA A 216 3.68 -8.12 13.18
N PRO A 217 2.70 -9.04 13.35
CA PRO A 217 1.89 -9.14 14.57
C PRO A 217 2.73 -9.27 15.85
N GLU A 218 3.76 -10.11 15.86
CA GLU A 218 4.64 -10.29 17.03
C GLU A 218 5.43 -9.03 17.40
N THR A 219 5.74 -8.19 16.41
CA THR A 219 6.42 -6.91 16.64
C THR A 219 5.46 -5.90 17.25
N ILE A 220 4.17 -5.94 16.89
CA ILE A 220 3.13 -5.11 17.51
C ILE A 220 2.84 -5.57 18.94
N ASP A 221 2.64 -6.87 19.11
CA ASP A 221 2.15 -7.45 20.36
C ASP A 221 3.25 -7.53 21.43
N LYS A 222 4.49 -7.79 21.02
CA LYS A 222 5.60 -8.13 21.93
C LYS A 222 6.87 -7.31 21.73
N GLY A 223 6.93 -6.44 20.71
CA GLY A 223 8.16 -5.72 20.36
C GLY A 223 9.28 -6.63 19.83
N GLU A 224 8.96 -7.86 19.42
CA GLU A 224 9.94 -8.80 18.89
C GLU A 224 10.23 -8.50 17.41
N VAL A 225 11.50 -8.30 17.06
CA VAL A 225 11.95 -8.17 15.67
C VAL A 225 12.88 -9.31 15.29
N SER A 226 12.72 -9.79 14.07
CA SER A 226 13.55 -10.85 13.50
C SER A 226 13.54 -10.76 11.98
N LEU A 227 14.34 -11.58 11.30
CA LEU A 227 14.26 -11.76 9.84
C LEU A 227 12.82 -12.11 9.40
N LYS A 228 12.06 -12.85 10.22
CA LYS A 228 10.66 -13.23 9.95
C LYS A 228 9.68 -12.04 9.98
N SER A 229 10.06 -10.94 10.62
CA SER A 229 9.26 -9.71 10.61
C SER A 229 9.34 -9.02 9.24
N ASP A 230 10.51 -9.05 8.58
CA ASP A 230 10.63 -8.59 7.18
C ASP A 230 9.90 -9.52 6.21
N ILE A 231 9.86 -10.85 6.48
CA ILE A 231 9.09 -11.79 5.65
C ILE A 231 7.60 -11.42 5.66
N TYR A 232 7.05 -11.02 6.80
CA TYR A 232 5.67 -10.53 6.87
C TYR A 232 5.48 -9.28 6.02
N ALA A 233 6.37 -8.29 6.16
CA ALA A 233 6.35 -7.05 5.38
C ALA A 233 6.48 -7.31 3.86
N LEU A 234 7.31 -8.28 3.47
CA LEU A 234 7.41 -8.77 2.10
C LEU A 234 6.07 -9.32 1.61
N GLY A 235 5.41 -10.17 2.41
CA GLY A 235 4.10 -10.73 2.07
C GLY A 235 3.07 -9.65 1.76
N VAL A 236 2.96 -8.63 2.63
CA VAL A 236 2.07 -7.47 2.40
C VAL A 236 2.47 -6.70 1.14
N THR A 237 3.77 -6.48 0.92
CA THR A 237 4.29 -5.80 -0.29
C THR A 237 3.95 -6.58 -1.56
N MET A 238 4.07 -7.91 -1.53
CA MET A 238 3.70 -8.79 -2.65
C MET A 238 2.21 -8.73 -2.94
N VAL A 239 1.35 -8.71 -1.91
CA VAL A 239 -0.12 -8.56 -2.10
C VAL A 239 -0.46 -7.28 -2.85
N GLU A 240 0.20 -6.16 -2.53
CA GLU A 240 -0.06 -4.89 -3.20
C GLU A 240 0.42 -4.89 -4.65
N LEU A 241 1.56 -5.54 -4.93
CA LEU A 241 2.05 -5.74 -6.29
C LEU A 241 1.12 -6.67 -7.10
N LEU A 242 0.60 -7.73 -6.47
CA LEU A 242 -0.33 -8.69 -7.07
C LEU A 242 -1.68 -8.03 -7.40
N SER A 243 -2.31 -7.40 -6.42
CA SER A 243 -3.64 -6.81 -6.54
C SER A 243 -3.64 -5.46 -7.28
N GLY A 244 -2.53 -4.71 -7.23
CA GLY A 244 -2.48 -3.32 -7.68
C GLY A 244 -3.28 -2.36 -6.80
N ILE A 245 -3.63 -2.75 -5.57
CA ILE A 245 -4.46 -2.00 -4.64
C ILE A 245 -3.60 -1.58 -3.44
N SER A 246 -3.70 -0.32 -3.02
CA SER A 246 -3.02 0.16 -1.82
C SER A 246 -3.79 -0.18 -0.54
N LYS A 247 -3.06 -0.63 0.49
CA LYS A 247 -3.27 -0.63 1.96
C LYS A 247 -4.67 -0.71 2.62
N ILE A 248 -5.74 -0.18 2.04
CA ILE A 248 -7.05 0.00 2.69
C ILE A 248 -8.00 -1.19 2.43
N SER A 249 -7.66 -2.15 1.57
CA SER A 249 -8.55 -3.27 1.20
C SER A 249 -7.81 -4.62 1.13
N LEU A 250 -7.09 -4.99 2.21
CA LEU A 250 -6.51 -6.33 2.33
C LEU A 250 -7.55 -7.43 2.64
N LEU A 251 -8.82 -7.08 2.84
CA LEU A 251 -9.93 -8.05 2.86
C LEU A 251 -10.30 -8.38 1.40
N ASN A 252 -10.23 -9.67 1.04
CA ASN A 252 -10.57 -10.22 -0.28
C ASN A 252 -9.64 -9.80 -1.45
N TRP A 253 -8.38 -9.43 -1.17
CA TRP A 253 -7.38 -9.09 -2.19
C TRP A 253 -7.18 -10.19 -3.26
N THR A 254 -7.45 -11.45 -2.91
CA THR A 254 -7.36 -12.61 -3.81
C THR A 254 -8.34 -12.53 -4.99
N GLU A 255 -9.46 -11.81 -4.86
CA GLU A 255 -10.44 -11.60 -5.94
C GLU A 255 -9.92 -10.65 -7.03
N TYR A 256 -8.86 -9.89 -6.74
CA TYR A 256 -8.26 -8.91 -7.66
C TYR A 256 -7.09 -9.49 -8.46
N ILE A 257 -6.73 -10.74 -8.18
CA ILE A 257 -5.65 -11.45 -8.84
C ILE A 257 -6.23 -12.13 -10.07
N ASP A 258 -5.48 -12.08 -11.17
CA ASP A 258 -5.83 -12.84 -12.37
C ASP A 258 -5.72 -14.35 -12.08
N ALA A 259 -6.83 -14.96 -11.68
CA ALA A 259 -6.92 -16.39 -11.38
C ALA A 259 -6.58 -17.28 -12.60
N GLY A 260 -6.56 -16.71 -13.82
CA GLY A 260 -6.13 -17.39 -15.03
C GLY A 260 -4.61 -17.47 -15.21
N CYS A 261 -3.81 -16.77 -14.37
CA CYS A 261 -2.35 -16.81 -14.43
C CYS A 261 -1.76 -17.72 -13.34
N PRO A 262 -1.21 -18.91 -13.67
CA PRO A 262 -0.64 -19.82 -12.68
C PRO A 262 0.49 -19.21 -11.84
N ARG A 263 1.29 -18.31 -12.44
CA ARG A 263 2.33 -17.56 -11.71
C ARG A 263 1.76 -16.57 -10.72
N ALA A 264 0.67 -15.87 -11.06
CA ALA A 264 0.01 -14.96 -10.14
C ALA A 264 -0.54 -15.74 -8.94
N THR A 265 -1.23 -16.86 -9.19
CA THR A 265 -1.73 -17.78 -8.16
C THR A 265 -0.60 -18.35 -7.28
N GLY A 266 0.54 -18.72 -7.88
CA GLY A 266 1.72 -19.15 -7.14
C GLY A 266 2.28 -18.07 -6.21
N CYS A 267 2.47 -16.86 -6.72
CA CYS A 267 2.91 -15.72 -5.92
C CYS A 267 1.91 -15.35 -4.81
N THR A 268 0.60 -15.51 -5.04
CA THR A 268 -0.44 -15.38 -4.01
C THR A 268 -0.18 -16.32 -2.84
N LYS A 269 0.10 -17.59 -3.14
CA LYS A 269 0.34 -18.59 -2.09
C LYS A 269 1.61 -18.29 -1.30
N ILE A 270 2.67 -17.87 -1.98
CA ILE A 270 3.91 -17.43 -1.33
C ILE A 270 3.63 -16.24 -0.42
N ALA A 271 2.93 -15.21 -0.91
CA ALA A 271 2.59 -14.02 -0.12
C ALA A 271 1.74 -14.38 1.12
N GLN A 272 0.76 -15.28 0.99
CA GLN A 272 -0.04 -15.77 2.11
C GLN A 272 0.81 -16.47 3.17
N ASN A 273 1.72 -17.35 2.76
CA ASN A 273 2.62 -18.05 3.68
C ASN A 273 3.57 -17.06 4.38
N CYS A 274 4.03 -16.02 3.68
CA CYS A 274 4.83 -14.94 4.26
C CYS A 274 4.07 -14.14 5.34
N MET A 275 2.75 -14.00 5.21
CA MET A 275 1.90 -13.26 6.16
C MET A 275 1.29 -14.13 7.26
N ASP A 276 1.75 -15.37 7.47
CA ASP A 276 1.22 -16.22 8.55
C ASP A 276 1.35 -15.50 9.91
N ARG A 277 0.31 -15.57 10.74
CA ARG A 277 0.32 -14.96 12.07
C ARG A 277 1.41 -15.56 12.95
N ASP A 278 1.67 -16.85 12.81
CA ASP A 278 2.76 -17.52 13.49
C ASP A 278 4.08 -17.32 12.71
N LYS A 279 5.00 -16.55 13.29
CA LYS A 279 6.31 -16.25 12.69
C LYS A 279 7.13 -17.50 12.36
N HIS A 280 6.90 -18.62 13.07
CA HIS A 280 7.63 -19.88 12.84
C HIS A 280 7.12 -20.63 11.61
N LYS A 281 5.88 -20.37 11.16
CA LYS A 281 5.30 -20.95 9.95
C LYS A 281 5.64 -20.17 8.69
N ARG A 282 6.03 -18.90 8.83
CA ARG A 282 6.51 -18.10 7.70
C ARG A 282 7.75 -18.76 7.10
N PRO A 283 7.95 -18.72 5.77
CA PRO A 283 9.17 -19.22 5.14
C PRO A 283 10.38 -18.35 5.50
N THR A 284 11.57 -18.84 5.18
CA THR A 284 12.82 -18.06 5.07
C THR A 284 12.94 -17.49 3.67
N MET A 285 13.79 -16.47 3.45
CA MET A 285 14.01 -15.97 2.09
C MET A 285 14.58 -17.02 1.14
N ARG A 286 15.39 -17.97 1.64
CA ARG A 286 15.88 -19.09 0.83
C ARG A 286 14.74 -19.96 0.31
N GLU A 287 13.73 -20.22 1.15
CA GLU A 287 12.54 -20.97 0.76
C GLU A 287 11.66 -20.17 -0.20
N VAL A 288 11.48 -18.86 0.03
CA VAL A 288 10.74 -17.98 -0.89
C VAL A 288 11.38 -17.96 -2.29
N ILE A 289 12.71 -17.85 -2.38
CA ILE A 289 13.43 -17.89 -3.66
C ILE A 289 13.24 -19.25 -4.35
N ARG A 290 13.38 -20.35 -3.60
CA ARG A 290 13.14 -21.70 -4.14
C ARG A 290 11.72 -21.85 -4.68
N ASP A 291 10.72 -21.33 -3.98
CA ASP A 291 9.33 -21.42 -4.41
C ASP A 291 9.07 -20.59 -5.68
N LEU A 292 9.71 -19.42 -5.82
CA LEU A 292 9.66 -18.62 -7.05
C LEU A 292 10.35 -19.31 -8.23
N ASP A 293 11.52 -19.93 -7.99
CA ASP A 293 12.25 -20.66 -9.04
C ASP A 293 11.44 -21.88 -9.53
N ASN A 294 10.80 -22.60 -8.62
CA ASN A 294 9.88 -23.70 -8.95
C ASN A 294 8.67 -23.22 -9.78
N LEU A 295 8.13 -22.03 -9.51
CA LEU A 295 7.05 -21.45 -10.30
C LEU A 295 7.51 -21.11 -11.73
N GLU A 296 8.74 -20.64 -11.90
CA GLU A 296 9.30 -20.35 -13.23
C GLU A 296 9.56 -21.58 -14.07
N SER A 297 10.12 -22.63 -13.46
CA SER A 297 10.38 -23.89 -14.13
C SER A 297 9.08 -24.58 -14.56
N THR A 298 8.05 -24.50 -13.72
CA THR A 298 6.76 -25.14 -13.97
C THR A 298 5.95 -24.42 -15.05
N PHE A 299 6.03 -23.08 -15.10
CA PHE A 299 5.23 -22.28 -16.03
C PHE A 299 6.12 -21.29 -16.82
N PRO A 300 6.88 -21.72 -17.85
CA PRO A 300 7.76 -20.83 -18.63
C PRO A 300 7.03 -19.65 -19.28
N TRP A 301 7.74 -18.54 -19.55
CA TRP A 301 7.11 -17.35 -20.17
C TRP A 301 6.56 -17.63 -21.58
N SER A 302 7.17 -18.59 -22.29
CA SER A 302 6.70 -19.10 -23.59
C SER A 302 5.35 -19.83 -23.54
N SER A 303 4.95 -20.32 -22.37
CA SER A 303 3.70 -21.09 -22.18
C SER A 303 2.52 -20.21 -21.76
N ILE A 304 2.75 -18.92 -21.51
CA ILE A 304 1.70 -17.95 -21.18
C ILE A 304 1.20 -17.33 -22.48
N THR A 305 0.25 -17.98 -23.15
CA THR A 305 -0.62 -17.25 -24.07
C THR A 305 -1.39 -16.23 -23.25
N GLN A 306 -1.26 -14.94 -23.57
CA GLN A 306 -2.16 -13.91 -23.06
C GLN A 306 -3.57 -14.17 -23.63
N SER A 307 -4.25 -15.18 -23.11
CA SER A 307 -5.67 -15.35 -23.36
C SER A 307 -6.38 -14.24 -22.60
N ARG A 308 -6.81 -13.20 -23.34
CA ARG A 308 -7.85 -12.28 -22.86
C ARG A 308 -9.00 -13.12 -22.30
N PRO A 309 -9.48 -12.87 -21.08
CA PRO A 309 -10.72 -13.48 -20.63
C PRO A 309 -11.84 -12.92 -21.52
N THR A 310 -12.43 -13.76 -22.36
CA THR A 310 -13.75 -13.49 -22.93
C THR A 310 -14.75 -13.60 -21.79
N ARG A 311 -15.16 -12.47 -21.21
CA ARG A 311 -16.28 -12.43 -20.27
C ARG A 311 -17.56 -12.84 -21.02
N PRO A 312 -18.41 -13.69 -20.44
CA PRO A 312 -19.75 -13.91 -20.97
C PRO A 312 -20.55 -12.60 -20.91
N GLU A 313 -21.38 -12.36 -21.92
CA GLU A 313 -22.27 -11.20 -22.07
C GLU A 313 -23.40 -11.20 -21.01
N SER A 314 -23.04 -11.06 -19.73
CA SER A 314 -24.00 -10.69 -18.70
C SER A 314 -24.16 -9.17 -18.71
N THR A 315 -25.36 -8.68 -18.98
CA THR A 315 -25.74 -7.26 -18.89
C THR A 315 -25.78 -6.74 -17.45
N VAL A 316 -25.63 -7.63 -16.46
CA VAL A 316 -25.65 -7.35 -15.03
C VAL A 316 -24.31 -7.73 -14.41
N VAL A 317 -23.64 -6.78 -13.77
CA VAL A 317 -22.44 -7.01 -12.98
C VAL A 317 -22.85 -7.14 -11.51
N LYS A 318 -22.66 -8.32 -10.93
CA LYS A 318 -22.91 -8.57 -9.50
C LYS A 318 -21.65 -8.32 -8.68
N LEU A 319 -21.77 -7.55 -7.62
CA LEU A 319 -20.71 -7.18 -6.68
C LEU A 319 -21.13 -7.67 -5.29
N PRO A 320 -20.64 -8.82 -4.82
CA PRO A 320 -21.12 -9.42 -3.57
C PRO A 320 -20.78 -8.55 -2.35
N ALA A 321 -21.47 -8.76 -1.23
CA ALA A 321 -21.30 -7.99 0.01
C ALA A 321 -19.84 -7.95 0.48
N ARG A 322 -19.07 -9.02 0.26
CA ARG A 322 -17.62 -9.10 0.55
C ARG A 322 -16.76 -8.14 -0.26
N SER A 323 -17.22 -7.71 -1.43
CA SER A 323 -16.53 -6.72 -2.25
C SER A 323 -16.83 -5.27 -1.83
N LEU A 324 -17.83 -5.07 -0.96
CA LEU A 324 -18.27 -3.75 -0.51
C LEU A 324 -17.47 -3.30 0.73
N THR A 325 -17.26 -1.99 0.84
CA THR A 325 -16.86 -1.36 2.09
C THR A 325 -18.11 -1.07 2.90
N ILE A 326 -18.33 -1.83 3.98
CA ILE A 326 -19.38 -1.60 4.96
C ILE A 326 -18.71 -1.02 6.21
N ALA A 327 -18.76 0.30 6.37
CA ALA A 327 -18.00 0.99 7.40
C ALA A 327 -18.87 1.32 8.63
N TRP A 328 -18.51 0.66 9.74
CA TRP A 328 -18.28 1.26 11.06
C TRP A 328 -17.27 0.37 11.81
N VAL A 329 -16.01 0.36 11.34
CA VAL A 329 -14.92 -0.54 11.77
C VAL A 329 -15.26 -2.03 11.57
N ASP A 330 -14.26 -2.89 11.40
CA ASP A 330 -14.43 -4.35 11.38
C ASP A 330 -14.72 -4.85 12.82
N ASN A 331 -15.86 -4.41 13.38
CA ASN A 331 -16.30 -4.73 14.73
C ASN A 331 -17.52 -5.67 14.67
N PRO A 332 -17.40 -6.91 15.17
CA PRO A 332 -18.49 -7.89 15.18
C PRO A 332 -19.70 -7.48 16.05
N GLU A 333 -19.60 -6.42 16.85
CA GLU A 333 -20.73 -5.85 17.60
C GLU A 333 -21.78 -5.20 16.70
N TYR A 334 -21.39 -4.77 15.49
CA TYR A 334 -22.23 -3.93 14.64
C TYR A 334 -22.75 -4.65 13.40
N TRP A 335 -22.03 -5.67 12.94
CA TRP A 335 -22.45 -6.51 11.82
C TRP A 335 -21.76 -7.87 11.88
N ARG A 336 -22.30 -8.85 11.15
CA ARG A 336 -21.70 -10.19 11.03
C ARG A 336 -22.00 -10.82 9.68
N TRP A 337 -21.14 -11.73 9.23
CA TRP A 337 -21.43 -12.60 8.10
C TRP A 337 -22.45 -13.66 8.47
N ILE A 338 -23.42 -13.91 7.60
CA ILE A 338 -24.36 -15.02 7.72
C ILE A 338 -24.36 -15.83 6.42
N PRO A 339 -24.36 -17.18 6.48
CA PRO A 339 -24.56 -18.00 5.30
C PRO A 339 -25.99 -17.84 4.79
N ASP A 340 -26.15 -17.78 3.48
CA ASP A 340 -27.44 -17.62 2.82
C ASP A 340 -27.37 -18.27 1.43
N PRO A 341 -27.94 -19.47 1.24
CA PRO A 341 -27.88 -20.19 -0.03
C PRO A 341 -28.49 -19.44 -1.22
N ASP A 342 -29.42 -18.52 -0.94
CA ASP A 342 -30.13 -17.72 -1.93
C ASP A 342 -29.39 -16.42 -2.28
N ALA A 343 -28.26 -16.14 -1.62
CA ALA A 343 -27.40 -14.99 -1.89
C ALA A 343 -26.48 -15.21 -3.10
N SER A 344 -26.13 -14.14 -3.80
CA SER A 344 -25.29 -14.17 -4.99
C SER A 344 -23.89 -14.75 -4.75
N SER A 345 -23.44 -14.82 -3.49
CA SER A 345 -22.14 -15.40 -3.08
C SER A 345 -22.23 -16.48 -2.02
N GLY A 346 -23.44 -16.93 -1.65
CA GLY A 346 -23.66 -17.90 -0.57
C GLY A 346 -23.54 -17.32 0.85
N GLU A 347 -23.19 -16.05 1.00
CA GLU A 347 -23.08 -15.33 2.27
C GLU A 347 -23.62 -13.89 2.15
N CYS A 348 -24.14 -13.35 3.25
CA CYS A 348 -24.64 -11.98 3.36
C CYS A 348 -24.00 -11.25 4.57
N ALA A 349 -23.98 -9.92 4.52
CA ALA A 349 -23.65 -9.10 5.69
C ALA A 349 -24.92 -8.70 6.44
N LYS A 350 -25.08 -9.13 7.69
CA LYS A 350 -26.19 -8.74 8.56
C LYS A 350 -25.76 -7.63 9.52
N LEU A 351 -26.42 -6.47 9.45
CA LEU A 351 -26.27 -5.40 10.42
C LEU A 351 -27.01 -5.75 11.72
N LEU A 352 -26.29 -5.68 12.83
CA LEU A 352 -26.79 -5.96 14.16
C LEU A 352 -27.43 -4.72 14.78
N ARG A 353 -26.65 -3.65 14.99
CA ARG A 353 -27.12 -2.41 15.63
C ARG A 353 -26.14 -1.28 15.29
N VAL A 354 -26.58 -0.29 14.51
CA VAL A 354 -25.70 0.80 14.02
C VAL A 354 -26.38 2.16 14.11
N CYS A 355 -25.63 3.19 14.51
CA CYS A 355 -26.04 4.61 14.43
C CYS A 355 -25.36 5.36 13.26
N TYR A 356 -24.44 4.69 12.57
CA TYR A 356 -23.79 5.17 11.36
C TYR A 356 -23.75 4.02 10.35
N LEU A 357 -24.12 4.28 9.10
CA LEU A 357 -24.06 3.27 8.04
C LEU A 357 -23.43 3.87 6.80
N LYS A 358 -22.32 3.27 6.37
CA LYS A 358 -21.76 3.52 5.05
C LYS A 358 -21.57 2.21 4.30
N VAL A 359 -22.24 2.05 3.17
CA VAL A 359 -22.05 0.93 2.24
C VAL A 359 -21.53 1.53 0.94
N SER A 360 -20.30 1.20 0.54
CA SER A 360 -19.66 1.85 -0.61
C SER A 360 -18.82 0.90 -1.45
N ARG A 361 -18.66 1.22 -2.73
CA ARG A 361 -17.84 0.46 -3.68
C ARG A 361 -17.23 1.38 -4.74
N LEU A 362 -15.94 1.22 -4.97
CA LEU A 362 -15.26 1.81 -6.14
C LEU A 362 -15.53 0.92 -7.36
N ILE A 363 -16.10 1.49 -8.41
CA ILE A 363 -16.37 0.87 -9.69
C ILE A 363 -15.47 1.51 -10.73
N THR A 364 -14.67 0.70 -11.41
CA THR A 364 -13.74 1.15 -12.46
C THR A 364 -14.25 0.72 -13.83
N PRO A 365 -13.77 1.33 -14.93
CA PRO A 365 -14.20 0.91 -16.25
C PRO A 365 -13.92 -0.55 -16.61
N LYS A 366 -12.99 -1.20 -15.89
CA LYS A 366 -12.67 -2.63 -16.04
C LYS A 366 -13.71 -3.54 -15.39
N ASP A 367 -14.51 -3.03 -14.46
CA ASP A 367 -15.55 -3.81 -13.80
C ASP A 367 -16.78 -3.98 -14.72
N LEU A 368 -16.90 -3.14 -15.75
CA LEU A 368 -18.08 -3.05 -16.62
C LEU A 368 -17.84 -3.63 -18.03
N PRO A 369 -18.85 -4.29 -18.63
CA PRO A 369 -18.69 -5.02 -19.89
C PRO A 369 -18.57 -4.12 -21.13
N VAL A 370 -19.23 -2.96 -21.15
CA VAL A 370 -19.32 -2.09 -22.34
C VAL A 370 -18.85 -0.68 -22.01
N ALA A 371 -17.78 -0.25 -22.68
CA ALA A 371 -17.26 1.13 -22.60
C ALA A 371 -18.31 2.16 -23.08
N THR A 372 -18.15 3.42 -22.68
CA THR A 372 -18.93 4.57 -23.19
C THR A 372 -20.46 4.47 -23.04
N THR A 373 -20.96 3.71 -22.07
CA THR A 373 -22.39 3.60 -21.76
C THR A 373 -22.66 4.04 -20.32
N SER A 374 -23.90 4.47 -20.04
CA SER A 374 -24.38 4.73 -18.68
C SER A 374 -24.78 3.42 -17.98
N TYR A 375 -24.55 3.40 -16.68
CA TYR A 375 -24.89 2.28 -15.80
C TYR A 375 -25.62 2.80 -14.57
N THR A 376 -26.55 2.01 -14.08
CA THR A 376 -27.25 2.26 -12.83
C THR A 376 -26.82 1.23 -11.79
N ALA A 377 -26.45 1.69 -10.60
CA ALA A 377 -26.12 0.85 -9.46
C ALA A 377 -27.33 0.65 -8.54
N TYR A 378 -27.47 -0.57 -8.04
CA TYR A 378 -28.52 -1.00 -7.13
C TYR A 378 -27.90 -1.69 -5.92
N LEU A 379 -28.38 -1.41 -4.72
CA LEU A 379 -28.12 -2.21 -3.53
C LEU A 379 -29.14 -3.35 -3.48
N VAL A 380 -28.68 -4.59 -3.30
CA VAL A 380 -29.52 -5.77 -3.14
C VAL A 380 -29.44 -6.25 -1.70
N TYR A 381 -30.59 -6.31 -1.03
CA TYR A 381 -30.67 -6.60 0.40
C TYR A 381 -32.03 -7.16 0.79
N ARG A 382 -32.15 -7.68 2.01
CA ARG A 382 -33.41 -8.07 2.65
C ARG A 382 -33.49 -7.51 4.05
N LEU A 383 -34.70 -7.47 4.59
CA LEU A 383 -34.96 -7.08 5.97
C LEU A 383 -35.15 -8.34 6.81
N ALA A 384 -34.52 -8.38 7.98
CA ALA A 384 -34.77 -9.42 8.97
C ALA A 384 -36.23 -9.34 9.47
N GLY A 385 -36.76 -10.44 10.02
CA GLY A 385 -38.12 -10.48 10.55
C GLY A 385 -38.39 -9.45 11.67
N SER A 386 -37.33 -9.00 12.35
CA SER A 386 -37.35 -7.86 13.26
C SER A 386 -36.35 -6.81 12.78
N THR A 387 -36.82 -5.59 12.49
CA THR A 387 -35.99 -4.42 12.21
C THR A 387 -36.28 -3.30 13.22
N SER A 388 -35.28 -2.45 13.48
CA SER A 388 -35.44 -1.23 14.26
C SER A 388 -34.88 -0.05 13.48
N GLY A 389 -35.51 1.12 13.61
CA GLY A 389 -35.03 2.40 13.05
C GLY A 389 -35.00 2.52 11.52
N LEU A 390 -35.07 1.44 10.74
CA LEU A 390 -34.95 1.49 9.27
C LEU A 390 -36.14 2.16 8.57
N LYS A 391 -37.35 2.05 9.12
CA LYS A 391 -38.59 2.53 8.50
C LYS A 391 -38.61 4.05 8.32
N ASP A 392 -38.21 4.79 9.35
CA ASP A 392 -38.34 6.25 9.37
C ASP A 392 -37.03 6.96 8.97
N THR A 393 -36.02 6.21 8.55
CA THR A 393 -34.68 6.76 8.27
C THR A 393 -34.49 6.98 6.79
N VAL A 394 -34.15 8.22 6.44
CA VAL A 394 -33.69 8.60 5.11
C VAL A 394 -32.18 8.52 5.07
N GLN A 395 -31.66 7.85 4.04
CA GLN A 395 -30.24 7.75 3.75
C GLN A 395 -29.92 8.58 2.51
N ILE A 396 -28.63 8.84 2.31
CA ILE A 396 -28.10 9.52 1.13
C ILE A 396 -27.45 8.45 0.26
N ALA A 397 -27.97 8.24 -0.94
CA ALA A 397 -27.26 7.51 -1.98
C ALA A 397 -26.50 8.50 -2.86
N SER A 398 -25.27 8.16 -3.22
CA SER A 398 -24.42 9.04 -4.04
C SER A 398 -23.53 8.25 -4.99
N THR A 399 -23.25 8.87 -6.13
CA THR A 399 -22.17 8.49 -7.03
C THR A 399 -21.15 9.63 -7.03
N LEU A 400 -19.89 9.31 -6.77
CA LEU A 400 -18.79 10.26 -6.61
C LEU A 400 -17.69 10.01 -7.66
N HIS A 401 -17.06 11.07 -8.15
CA HIS A 401 -15.84 11.04 -8.96
C HIS A 401 -14.79 11.95 -8.31
N PHE A 402 -13.65 11.38 -7.88
CA PHE A 402 -12.64 12.09 -7.05
C PHE A 402 -13.28 12.93 -5.94
N ASP A 403 -14.13 12.29 -5.13
CA ASP A 403 -14.87 12.89 -4.01
C ASP A 403 -15.86 14.00 -4.37
N THR A 404 -16.02 14.32 -5.66
CA THR A 404 -17.06 15.22 -6.15
C THR A 404 -18.32 14.43 -6.48
N ALA A 405 -19.43 14.77 -5.86
CA ALA A 405 -20.71 14.12 -6.14
C ALA A 405 -21.22 14.47 -7.53
N ILE A 406 -21.44 13.44 -8.36
CA ILE A 406 -22.02 13.56 -9.70
C ILE A 406 -23.51 13.20 -9.73
N ALA A 407 -23.98 12.42 -8.75
CA ALA A 407 -25.39 12.18 -8.51
C ALA A 407 -25.62 11.95 -7.01
N THR A 408 -26.70 12.53 -6.45
CA THR A 408 -27.12 12.33 -5.06
C THR A 408 -28.63 12.20 -4.97
N SER A 409 -29.12 11.23 -4.21
CA SER A 409 -30.55 11.06 -3.97
C SER A 409 -30.83 10.69 -2.52
N GLN A 410 -31.95 11.18 -2.00
CA GLN A 410 -32.49 10.68 -0.73
C GLN A 410 -33.18 9.35 -0.98
N VAL A 411 -32.90 8.37 -0.13
CA VAL A 411 -33.40 7.00 -0.27
C VAL A 411 -33.91 6.46 1.07
N SER A 412 -34.80 5.47 1.02
CA SER A 412 -35.19 4.69 2.18
C SER A 412 -34.78 3.23 1.99
N LEU A 413 -34.36 2.58 3.08
CA LEU A 413 -34.14 1.13 3.11
C LEU A 413 -35.42 0.33 3.37
N HIS A 414 -36.53 0.98 3.71
CA HIS A 414 -37.79 0.30 3.96
C HIS A 414 -38.74 0.44 2.76
N PRO A 415 -39.43 -0.64 2.33
CA PRO A 415 -40.44 -0.55 1.29
C PRO A 415 -41.56 0.44 1.65
N LYS A 416 -42.14 1.07 0.64
CA LYS A 416 -43.27 1.98 0.82
C LYS A 416 -44.52 1.21 1.27
N GLU A 417 -45.22 1.72 2.28
CA GLU A 417 -46.52 1.17 2.68
C GLU A 417 -47.60 1.49 1.66
N ARG A 418 -48.49 0.52 1.40
CA ARG A 418 -49.64 0.71 0.51
C ARG A 418 -50.53 1.81 1.09
N GLY A 419 -50.74 2.89 0.33
CA GLY A 419 -51.61 4.01 0.72
C GLY A 419 -50.90 5.19 1.39
N ALA A 420 -49.60 5.09 1.72
CA ALA A 420 -48.85 6.22 2.28
C ALA A 420 -48.49 7.26 1.19
N SER A 421 -48.60 8.55 1.53
CA SER A 421 -48.08 9.63 0.68
C SER A 421 -46.55 9.53 0.61
N SER A 422 -45.98 9.60 -0.61
CA SER A 422 -44.52 9.57 -0.77
C SER A 422 -43.92 10.84 -0.21
N ALA A 423 -42.90 10.72 0.64
CA ALA A 423 -42.01 11.84 0.93
C ALA A 423 -41.43 12.34 -0.39
N ARG A 424 -41.60 13.64 -0.69
CA ARG A 424 -41.13 14.23 -1.96
C ARG A 424 -39.62 14.01 -2.08
N GLY A 425 -39.18 13.43 -3.19
CA GLY A 425 -37.76 13.26 -3.50
C GLY A 425 -37.07 12.05 -2.87
N VAL A 426 -37.79 11.17 -2.15
CA VAL A 426 -37.23 9.94 -1.58
C VAL A 426 -37.45 8.74 -2.52
N THR A 427 -36.38 8.02 -2.84
CA THR A 427 -36.44 6.76 -3.60
C THR A 427 -36.63 5.58 -2.67
N TYR A 428 -37.54 4.67 -3.00
CA TYR A 428 -37.87 3.48 -2.21
C TYR A 428 -37.41 2.21 -2.93
N PRO A 429 -37.14 1.11 -2.19
CA PRO A 429 -36.73 -0.14 -2.78
C PRO A 429 -37.89 -0.85 -3.48
N VAL A 430 -37.56 -1.70 -4.44
CA VAL A 430 -38.50 -2.57 -5.16
C VAL A 430 -38.29 -4.02 -4.74
N THR A 431 -39.37 -4.76 -4.53
CA THR A 431 -39.32 -6.20 -4.28
C THR A 431 -39.10 -6.96 -5.58
N ARG A 432 -38.08 -7.80 -5.60
CA ARG A 432 -37.72 -8.69 -6.71
C ARG A 432 -38.52 -9.99 -6.64
N GLY A 433 -38.57 -10.72 -7.77
CA GLY A 433 -39.24 -12.03 -7.84
C GLY A 433 -38.60 -13.13 -6.99
N ASP A 434 -37.34 -12.95 -6.60
CA ASP A 434 -36.56 -13.82 -5.71
C ASP A 434 -36.73 -13.47 -4.21
N GLY A 435 -37.60 -12.50 -3.89
CA GLY A 435 -37.86 -12.06 -2.52
C GLY A 435 -36.85 -11.05 -1.96
N TRP A 436 -35.79 -10.72 -2.69
CA TRP A 436 -34.86 -9.65 -2.33
C TRP A 436 -35.46 -8.27 -2.60
N LEU A 437 -34.95 -7.25 -1.92
CA LEU A 437 -35.19 -5.85 -2.23
C LEU A 437 -34.03 -5.31 -3.06
N GLU A 438 -34.35 -4.46 -4.04
CA GLU A 438 -33.37 -3.65 -4.74
C GLU A 438 -33.62 -2.16 -4.56
N LEU A 439 -32.57 -1.41 -4.23
CA LEU A 439 -32.62 0.03 -4.07
C LEU A 439 -31.66 0.70 -5.05
N ARG A 440 -32.17 1.60 -5.91
CA ARG A 440 -31.35 2.39 -6.82
C ARG A 440 -30.47 3.37 -6.05
N LEU A 441 -29.16 3.33 -6.27
CA LEU A 441 -28.19 4.21 -5.62
C LEU A 441 -27.78 5.41 -6.49
N GLY A 442 -27.83 5.25 -7.81
CA GLY A 442 -27.44 6.31 -8.74
C GLY A 442 -27.04 5.78 -10.10
N GLU A 443 -26.86 6.72 -11.03
CA GLU A 443 -26.42 6.46 -12.39
C GLU A 443 -25.07 7.14 -12.65
N PHE A 444 -24.25 6.51 -13.49
CA PHE A 444 -22.91 6.97 -13.82
C PHE A 444 -22.47 6.49 -15.20
N SER A 445 -21.49 7.18 -15.78
CA SER A 445 -20.92 6.82 -17.08
C SER A 445 -19.65 5.98 -16.94
N ASN A 446 -19.49 4.98 -17.81
CA ASN A 446 -18.32 4.10 -17.84
C ASN A 446 -17.03 4.76 -18.39
N GLY A 447 -16.93 6.09 -18.33
CA GLY A 447 -15.77 6.82 -18.82
C GLY A 447 -14.62 6.88 -17.81
N ARG A 448 -14.92 6.81 -16.51
CA ARG A 448 -13.97 7.00 -15.40
C ARG A 448 -14.38 6.17 -14.18
N ALA A 449 -13.46 6.02 -13.23
CA ALA A 449 -13.77 5.35 -11.97
C ALA A 449 -14.70 6.20 -11.10
N VAL A 450 -15.68 5.56 -10.48
CA VAL A 450 -16.65 6.22 -9.60
C VAL A 450 -16.84 5.42 -8.31
N THR A 451 -17.09 6.12 -7.21
CA THR A 451 -17.51 5.49 -5.96
C THR A 451 -19.03 5.58 -5.86
N VAL A 452 -19.70 4.43 -5.78
CA VAL A 452 -21.12 4.36 -5.45
C VAL A 452 -21.25 4.10 -3.96
N GLN A 453 -22.08 4.88 -3.27
CA GLN A 453 -22.25 4.74 -1.83
C GLN A 453 -23.69 4.99 -1.36
N LEU A 454 -24.05 4.31 -0.28
CA LEU A 454 -25.19 4.58 0.59
C LEU A 454 -24.63 5.06 1.94
N LEU A 455 -25.13 6.17 2.45
CA LEU A 455 -24.65 6.83 3.65
C LEU A 455 -25.79 7.22 4.58
N HIS A 456 -25.58 7.02 5.88
CA HIS A 456 -26.44 7.50 6.96
C HIS A 456 -25.58 8.04 8.10
N GLU A 457 -25.83 9.29 8.49
CA GLU A 457 -25.06 10.01 9.52
C GLU A 457 -25.98 10.66 10.56
N ASP A 458 -26.78 9.87 11.29
CA ASP A 458 -27.53 10.36 12.46
C ASP A 458 -27.20 9.52 13.70
N ALA A 459 -26.30 10.05 14.52
CA ALA A 459 -25.84 9.39 15.73
C ALA A 459 -26.96 9.12 16.76
N ASN A 460 -28.10 9.82 16.67
CA ASN A 460 -29.22 9.65 17.58
C ASN A 460 -30.20 8.57 17.12
N LYS A 461 -30.00 7.99 15.93
CA LYS A 461 -30.93 7.05 15.33
C LYS A 461 -30.27 5.71 15.06
N GLU A 462 -30.74 4.72 15.79
CA GLU A 462 -30.18 3.39 15.72
C GLU A 462 -30.98 2.48 14.80
N MET A 463 -30.26 1.74 13.95
CA MET A 463 -30.82 0.86 12.93
C MET A 463 -30.34 -0.57 13.11
N SER A 464 -31.22 -1.54 12.88
CA SER A 464 -30.89 -2.96 12.93
C SER A 464 -31.70 -3.79 11.93
N GLY A 465 -31.16 -4.96 11.57
CA GLY A 465 -31.89 -5.96 10.79
C GLY A 465 -31.78 -5.83 9.28
N LEU A 466 -30.82 -5.04 8.77
CA LEU A 466 -30.49 -5.02 7.35
C LEU A 466 -29.59 -6.22 7.00
N ILE A 467 -29.91 -6.95 5.93
CA ILE A 467 -29.11 -8.08 5.44
C ILE A 467 -28.73 -7.79 3.98
N ILE A 468 -27.46 -7.57 3.69
CA ILE A 468 -26.96 -7.14 2.38
C ILE A 468 -26.41 -8.35 1.62
N ASP A 469 -26.91 -8.59 0.40
CA ASP A 469 -26.34 -9.55 -0.56
C ASP A 469 -25.18 -8.91 -1.33
N GLY A 470 -25.35 -7.67 -1.79
CA GLY A 470 -24.35 -6.99 -2.60
C GLY A 470 -24.87 -5.76 -3.33
N MET A 471 -24.13 -5.32 -4.33
CA MET A 471 -24.57 -4.36 -5.34
C MET A 471 -24.69 -5.02 -6.71
N GLU A 472 -25.65 -4.55 -7.50
CA GLU A 472 -25.75 -4.90 -8.91
C GLU A 472 -25.58 -3.65 -9.76
N VAL A 473 -24.80 -3.75 -10.83
CA VAL A 473 -24.62 -2.70 -11.81
C VAL A 473 -25.21 -3.16 -13.14
N ARG A 474 -26.19 -2.41 -13.62
CA ARG A 474 -26.93 -2.73 -14.84
C ARG A 474 -26.73 -1.62 -15.86
N ARG A 475 -26.64 -1.98 -17.14
CA ARG A 475 -26.64 -0.99 -18.22
C ARG A 475 -27.93 -0.16 -18.13
N SER A 476 -27.83 1.17 -18.15
CA SER A 476 -28.99 2.03 -18.28
C SER A 476 -29.61 1.82 -19.67
N LEU A 477 -30.93 1.66 -19.72
CA LEU A 477 -31.69 1.55 -20.98
C LEU A 477 -31.94 2.92 -21.61
#